data_AF-A0A1I2CNS1-F1
#
_entry.id   AF-A0A1I2CNS1-F1
#
_cell.length_a   1.000
_cell.length_b   1.000
_cell.length_c   1.000
_cell.angle_alpha   90.00
_cell.angle_beta   90.00
_cell.angle_gamma   90.00
#
_symmetry.space_group_name_H-M   'P 1'
#
loop_
_entity.id
_entity.type
_entity.pdbx_description
1 polymer ?
#
loop_
_entity_poly.entity_id
_entity_poly.type
_entity_poly.pdbx_seq_one_letter_code
_entity_poly.pdbx_strand_id
1 'polypeptide(L)'
;MSRIRVRLAGVIAATAVAGGILGFAAPAQAAPGRWIDLGWYQYKSSCDADGKKEVNRSKTDSYTDWMCERDSPGYRLYIFEKW
;
A
#
# COMPACT_ATOMS: atom_id res chain seq x y z
N MET A 1 -34.60 36.51 16.78
CA MET A 1 -34.61 35.14 16.21
C MET A 1 -33.17 34.74 15.87
N SER A 2 -32.86 33.46 16.07
CA SER A 2 -31.69 32.70 15.62
C SER A 2 -30.33 32.85 16.33
N ARG A 3 -29.93 31.73 16.97
CA ARG A 3 -28.64 31.43 17.59
C ARG A 3 -27.78 30.72 16.54
N ILE A 4 -26.51 31.05 16.36
CA ILE A 4 -25.52 30.09 15.84
C ILE A 4 -24.22 30.25 16.65
N ARG A 5 -23.93 29.22 17.44
CA ARG A 5 -22.65 28.99 18.10
C ARG A 5 -21.70 28.43 17.05
N VAL A 6 -20.65 29.16 16.70
CA VAL A 6 -19.58 28.63 15.84
C VAL A 6 -18.73 27.69 16.69
N ARG A 7 -18.97 26.38 16.54
CA ARG A 7 -18.09 25.35 17.11
C ARG A 7 -16.83 25.29 16.27
N LEU A 8 -15.71 25.64 16.90
CA LEU A 8 -14.36 25.29 16.49
C LEU A 8 -14.31 23.76 16.33
N ALA A 9 -14.28 23.29 15.08
CA ALA A 9 -13.99 21.90 14.75
C ALA A 9 -12.70 21.92 13.94
N GLY A 10 -11.62 21.50 14.58
CA GLY A 10 -10.32 21.35 13.94
C GLY A 10 -10.42 20.42 12.75
N VAL A 11 -9.89 20.87 11.62
CA VAL A 11 -9.56 20.02 10.49
C VAL A 11 -8.07 20.11 10.30
N ILE A 12 -7.38 19.13 10.88
CA ILE A 12 -6.04 18.73 10.49
C ILE A 12 -6.24 18.05 9.13
N ALA A 13 -5.93 18.73 8.03
CA ALA A 13 -5.92 18.11 6.71
C ALA A 13 -4.57 18.35 6.06
N ALA A 14 -3.76 17.30 6.18
CA ALA A 14 -2.56 16.96 5.45
C ALA A 14 -2.18 17.94 4.32
N THR A 15 -1.04 18.59 4.50
CA THR A 15 -0.30 19.20 3.40
C THR A 15 -0.12 18.17 2.31
N ALA A 16 -0.89 18.34 1.24
CA ALA A 16 -0.76 17.63 0.00
C ALA A 16 0.70 17.69 -0.47
N VAL A 17 1.34 16.53 -0.59
CA VAL A 17 2.52 16.39 -1.44
C VAL A 17 1.99 16.39 -2.87
N ALA A 18 1.65 17.58 -3.36
CA ALA A 18 1.36 17.86 -4.75
C ALA A 18 2.69 17.88 -5.52
N GLY A 19 3.23 16.69 -5.80
CA GLY A 19 4.23 16.48 -6.85
C GLY A 19 3.49 16.08 -8.12
N GLY A 20 3.77 16.77 -9.24
CA GLY A 20 3.25 16.49 -10.58
C GLY A 20 3.31 15.00 -10.96
N ILE A 21 2.60 14.51 -11.97
CA ILE A 21 2.79 14.86 -13.38
C ILE A 21 1.48 14.56 -14.14
N LEU A 22 1.25 15.39 -15.15
CA LEU A 22 0.27 15.28 -16.24
C LEU A 22 0.03 13.84 -16.75
N GLY A 23 -1.24 13.52 -16.97
CA GLY A 23 -1.67 12.91 -18.23
C GLY A 23 -1.39 11.42 -18.44
N PHE A 24 -1.91 10.55 -17.58
CA PHE A 24 -2.41 9.25 -18.00
C PHE A 24 -3.76 9.06 -17.34
N ALA A 25 -4.77 8.62 -18.10
CA ALA A 25 -6.01 8.15 -17.50
C ALA A 25 -5.62 7.04 -16.52
N ALA A 26 -5.60 7.36 -15.22
CA ALA A 26 -5.45 6.37 -14.19
C ALA A 26 -6.54 5.34 -14.46
N PRO A 27 -6.22 4.05 -14.70
CA PRO A 27 -7.25 3.05 -14.89
C PRO A 27 -8.19 3.18 -13.69
N ALA A 28 -9.44 3.58 -13.97
CA ALA A 28 -10.47 3.61 -12.96
C ALA A 28 -10.46 2.19 -12.38
N GLN A 29 -10.16 2.04 -11.09
CA GLN A 29 -9.83 0.78 -10.39
C GLN A 29 -8.34 0.44 -10.26
N ALA A 30 -7.46 1.40 -9.96
CA ALA A 30 -6.40 1.08 -9.00
C ALA A 30 -7.11 0.78 -7.67
N ALA A 31 -7.34 -0.51 -7.39
CA ALA A 31 -7.94 -0.92 -6.15
C ALA A 31 -7.15 -0.28 -5.00
N PRO A 32 -7.82 0.42 -4.08
CA PRO A 32 -7.12 1.08 -3.00
C PRO A 32 -6.39 -0.03 -2.22
N GLY A 33 -5.11 0.21 -1.91
CA GLY A 33 -4.27 -0.77 -1.24
C GLY A 33 -2.93 -0.18 -0.83
N ARG A 34 -2.10 -1.01 -0.19
CA ARG A 34 -0.78 -0.64 0.32
C ARG A 34 0.20 -1.79 0.21
N TRP A 35 1.48 -1.47 0.08
CA TRP A 35 2.55 -2.44 0.24
C TRP A 35 2.89 -2.60 1.73
N ILE A 36 2.92 -3.85 2.19
CA ILE A 36 3.28 -4.24 3.55
C ILE A 36 4.58 -5.02 3.49
N ASP A 37 5.53 -4.66 4.35
CA ASP A 37 6.76 -5.41 4.58
C ASP A 37 6.48 -6.61 5.48
N LEU A 38 6.81 -7.82 5.00
CA LEU A 38 6.67 -9.06 5.76
C LEU A 38 7.98 -9.64 6.28
N GLY A 39 9.13 -9.10 5.85
CA GLY A 39 10.43 -9.51 6.37
C GLY A 39 11.53 -9.67 5.34
N TRP A 40 12.62 -10.28 5.82
CA TRP A 40 13.90 -10.37 5.12
C TRP A 40 14.27 -11.81 4.77
N TYR A 41 14.83 -11.95 3.58
CA TYR A 41 15.27 -13.21 3.01
C TYR A 41 16.70 -13.06 2.49
N GLN A 42 17.54 -14.07 2.70
CA GLN A 42 18.90 -14.08 2.16
C GLN A 42 18.92 -14.29 0.64
N TYR A 43 17.96 -15.05 0.11
CA TYR A 43 17.89 -15.44 -1.29
C TYR A 43 16.58 -15.00 -1.94
N LYS A 44 16.66 -14.59 -3.21
CA LYS A 44 15.50 -14.18 -4.00
C LYS A 44 14.44 -15.28 -4.09
N SER A 45 14.88 -16.52 -4.31
CA SER A 45 14.00 -17.68 -4.46
C SER A 45 13.13 -17.95 -3.23
N SER A 46 13.68 -17.79 -2.02
CA SER A 46 12.93 -17.93 -0.77
C SER A 46 11.90 -16.81 -0.63
N CYS A 47 12.29 -15.56 -0.92
CA CYS A 47 11.39 -14.43 -0.90
C CYS A 47 10.21 -14.62 -1.87
N ASP A 48 10.48 -15.02 -3.11
CA ASP A 48 9.44 -15.28 -4.12
C ASP A 48 8.51 -16.42 -3.71
N ALA A 49 9.06 -17.50 -3.13
CA ALA A 49 8.27 -18.65 -2.70
C ALA A 49 7.30 -18.29 -1.57
N ASP A 50 7.76 -17.54 -0.56
CA ASP A 50 6.91 -17.08 0.54
C ASP A 50 5.91 -16.01 0.09
N GLY A 51 6.30 -15.04 -0.74
CA GLY A 51 5.39 -14.05 -1.31
C GLY A 51 4.25 -14.68 -2.10
N LYS A 52 4.58 -15.63 -2.99
CA LYS A 52 3.58 -16.40 -3.75
C LYS A 52 2.68 -17.22 -2.83
N LYS A 53 3.22 -17.80 -1.76
CA LYS A 53 2.46 -18.60 -0.79
C LYS A 53 1.46 -17.72 -0.05
N GLU A 54 1.84 -16.53 0.38
CA GLU A 54 0.95 -15.61 1.09
C GLU A 54 -0.18 -15.08 0.19
N VAL A 55 0.12 -14.72 -1.06
CA VAL A 55 -0.92 -14.33 -2.03
C VAL A 55 -1.87 -15.50 -2.32
N ASN A 56 -1.35 -16.71 -2.54
CA ASN A 56 -2.19 -17.90 -2.76
C ASN A 56 -2.99 -18.32 -1.51
N ARG A 57 -2.49 -18.01 -0.31
CA ARG A 57 -3.17 -18.31 0.96
C ARG A 57 -4.30 -17.34 1.24
N SER A 58 -4.26 -16.13 0.69
CA SER A 58 -5.28 -15.11 0.89
C SER A 58 -6.62 -15.58 0.33
N LYS A 59 -7.50 -16.08 1.20
CA LYS A 59 -8.83 -16.58 0.84
C LYS A 59 -9.83 -15.47 0.48
N THR A 60 -9.46 -14.21 0.70
CA THR A 60 -10.35 -13.04 0.68
C THR A 60 -9.90 -11.96 -0.31
N ASP A 61 -9.03 -12.29 -1.27
CA ASP A 61 -8.45 -11.34 -2.23
C ASP A 61 -7.76 -10.12 -1.57
N SER A 62 -7.41 -10.24 -0.28
CA SER A 62 -6.79 -9.15 0.47
C SER A 62 -5.35 -8.95 0.04
N TYR A 63 -4.65 -10.02 -0.33
CA TYR A 63 -3.29 -9.93 -0.88
C TYR A 63 -3.34 -10.30 -2.35
N THR A 64 -3.01 -9.36 -3.23
CA THR A 64 -3.15 -9.58 -4.68
C THR A 64 -1.82 -9.65 -5.41
N ASP A 65 -0.74 -9.15 -4.79
CA ASP A 65 0.57 -9.11 -5.41
C ASP A 65 1.70 -9.21 -4.37
N TRP A 66 2.90 -9.56 -4.82
CA TRP A 66 4.11 -9.63 -3.99
C TRP A 66 5.33 -9.12 -4.75
N MET A 67 6.28 -8.54 -4.02
CA MET A 67 7.53 -8.04 -4.56
C MET A 67 8.69 -8.42 -3.64
N CYS A 68 9.83 -8.72 -4.27
CA CYS A 68 11.09 -9.02 -3.60
C CYS A 68 12.13 -7.99 -4.01
N GLU A 69 12.24 -6.91 -3.24
CA GLU A 69 13.20 -5.85 -3.52
C GLU A 69 14.59 -6.27 -3.03
N ARG A 70 15.61 -6.07 -3.87
CA ARG A 70 17.00 -6.31 -3.51
C ARG A 70 17.45 -5.15 -2.62
N ASP A 71 17.72 -5.43 -1.36
CA ASP A 71 18.24 -4.44 -0.40
C ASP A 71 19.44 -5.06 0.32
N SER A 72 20.54 -4.34 0.53
CA SER A 72 21.74 -4.94 1.16
C SER A 72 21.47 -5.15 2.67
N PRO A 73 21.41 -6.40 3.20
CA PRO A 73 22.20 -7.58 2.81
C PRO A 73 21.47 -8.75 2.11
N GLY A 74 20.23 -8.60 1.64
CA GLY A 74 19.43 -9.67 1.03
C GLY A 74 18.28 -9.20 0.13
N TYR A 75 17.09 -9.76 0.37
CA TYR A 75 15.85 -9.47 -0.33
C TYR A 75 14.74 -9.21 0.68
N ARG A 76 13.99 -8.13 0.48
CA ARG A 76 12.91 -7.72 1.36
C ARG A 76 11.57 -8.04 0.70
N LEU A 77 10.72 -8.78 1.41
CA LEU A 77 9.41 -9.20 0.92
C LEU A 77 8.39 -8.11 1.21
N TYR A 78 7.75 -7.64 0.15
CA TYR A 78 6.61 -6.77 0.19
C TYR A 78 5.38 -7.49 -0.36
N ILE A 79 4.23 -7.34 0.28
CA ILE A 79 2.94 -7.85 -0.21
C ILE A 79 1.98 -6.69 -0.39
N PHE A 80 1.27 -6.68 -1.51
CA PHE A 80 0.26 -5.70 -1.78
C PHE A 80 -1.05 -6.13 -1.14
N GLU A 81 -1.45 -5.42 -0.09
CA GLU A 81 -2.75 -5.56 0.55
C GLU A 81 -3.76 -4.60 -0.09
N LYS A 82 -4.84 -5.13 -0.65
CA LYS A 82 -6.01 -4.40 -1.11
C LYS A 82 -6.99 -4.23 0.06
N TRP A 83 -7.56 -3.03 0.21
CA TRP A 83 -8.56 -2.69 1.25
C TRP A 83 -9.88 -2.21 0.66
#